data_AF-A0A2V9B6H9-F1
#
_entry.id   AF-A0A2V9B6H9-F1
#
_cell.length_a   1.000
_cell.length_b   1.000
_cell.length_c   1.000
_cell.angle_alpha   90.00
_cell.angle_beta   90.00
_cell.angle_gamma   90.00
#
_symmetry.space_group_name_H-M   'P 1'
#
loop_
_entity.id
_entity.type
_entity.pdbx_description
1 polymer ?
#
loop_
_entity_poly.entity_id
_entity_poly.type
_entity_poly.pdbx_seq_one_letter_code
_entity_poly.pdbx_strand_id
1 'polypeptide(L)'
;KKLFSGEPAVGETVKVEGTRFTVIGTMDLKFADSCYFNCDDESAFIPYAAAGDVWDTKYASVMVFEPIAPAFEAAAMQQFRAAIANRQRFSPSDKRAITMFGREEFRPIMEGIGIGIEALL
;
A
#
# COMPACT_ATOMS: atom_id res chain seq x y z
N LYS A 1 19.61 7.36 1.21
CA LYS A 1 20.75 7.76 2.08
C LYS A 1 21.30 6.63 2.93
N LYS A 2 20.49 5.82 3.63
CA LYS A 2 21.00 4.80 4.56
C LYS A 2 21.88 3.71 3.92
N LEU A 3 21.48 3.17 2.76
CA LEU A 3 22.19 2.06 2.10
C LEU A 3 23.33 2.48 1.18
N PHE A 4 23.22 3.67 0.57
CA PHE A 4 24.14 4.13 -0.49
C PHE A 4 24.84 5.44 -0.14
N SER A 5 24.69 5.94 1.09
CA SER A 5 25.36 7.18 1.58
C SER A 5 25.14 8.45 0.74
N GLY A 6 24.13 8.47 -0.15
CA GLY A 6 23.86 9.60 -1.05
C GLY A 6 24.34 9.40 -2.48
N GLU A 7 25.08 8.32 -2.76
CA GLU A 7 25.44 7.91 -4.11
C GLU A 7 24.22 7.43 -4.92
N PRO A 8 24.29 7.48 -6.26
CA PRO A 8 23.27 6.91 -7.12
C PRO A 8 23.06 5.42 -6.82
N ALA A 9 21.82 5.05 -6.50
CA ALA A 9 21.49 3.67 -6.13
C ALA A 9 21.21 2.78 -7.35
N VAL A 10 20.78 3.35 -8.48
CA VAL A 10 20.34 2.58 -9.66
C VAL A 10 21.52 1.84 -10.28
N GLY A 11 21.34 0.54 -10.55
CA GLY A 11 22.37 -0.36 -11.06
C GLY A 11 23.13 -1.12 -9.95
N GLU A 12 23.08 -0.64 -8.71
CA GLU A 12 23.71 -1.32 -7.59
C GLU A 12 22.95 -2.58 -7.17
N THR A 13 23.66 -3.49 -6.50
CA THR A 13 23.08 -4.73 -5.99
C THR A 13 22.82 -4.64 -4.49
N VAL A 14 21.60 -4.97 -4.08
CA VAL A 14 21.21 -5.17 -2.68
C VAL A 14 20.87 -6.63 -2.40
N LYS A 15 20.96 -7.02 -1.14
CA LYS A 15 20.47 -8.33 -0.68
C LYS A 15 19.23 -8.14 0.18
N VAL A 16 18.19 -8.89 -0.14
CA VAL A 16 16.94 -8.96 0.62
C VAL A 16 16.74 -10.42 1.03
N GLU A 17 16.76 -10.71 2.33
CA GLU A 17 16.67 -12.10 2.86
C GLU A 17 17.63 -13.09 2.17
N GLY A 18 18.85 -12.63 1.84
CA GLY A 18 19.87 -13.45 1.18
C GLY A 18 19.80 -13.46 -0.35
N THR A 19 18.67 -13.07 -0.95
CA THR A 19 18.48 -12.99 -2.41
C THR A 19 19.00 -11.66 -2.96
N ARG A 20 19.68 -11.69 -4.10
CA ARG A 20 20.27 -10.50 -4.74
C ARG A 20 19.28 -9.83 -5.68
N PHE A 21 19.16 -8.51 -5.56
CA PHE A 21 18.34 -7.67 -6.42
C PHE A 21 19.18 -6.51 -6.96
N THR A 22 18.95 -6.16 -8.22
CA THR A 22 19.47 -4.92 -8.81
C THR A 22 18.47 -3.81 -8.57
N VAL A 23 18.94 -2.66 -8.09
CA VAL A 23 18.11 -1.46 -7.93
C VAL A 23 17.83 -0.89 -9.32
N ILE A 24 16.56 -0.83 -9.71
CA ILE A 24 16.14 -0.32 -11.04
C ILE A 24 15.57 1.10 -10.99
N GLY A 25 15.37 1.66 -9.80
CA GLY A 25 14.80 2.99 -9.61
C GLY A 25 14.75 3.40 -8.14
N THR A 26 14.44 4.68 -7.93
CA THR A 26 14.17 5.27 -6.61
C THR A 26 12.82 5.98 -6.67
N MET A 27 12.13 6.07 -5.53
CA MET A 27 10.89 6.83 -5.43
C MET A 27 11.18 8.27 -5.01
N ASP A 28 10.39 9.20 -5.53
CA ASP A 28 10.40 10.58 -5.06
C ASP A 28 9.85 10.69 -3.64
N LEU A 29 10.33 11.68 -2.90
CA LEU A 29 9.79 11.98 -1.58
C LEU A 29 8.34 12.47 -1.71
N LYS A 30 7.44 11.85 -0.95
CA LYS A 30 6.04 12.31 -0.80
C LYS A 30 5.74 12.61 0.66
N PHE A 31 4.71 13.43 0.90
CA PHE A 31 4.05 13.46 2.19
C PHE A 31 3.35 12.12 2.43
N ALA A 32 3.74 11.41 3.50
CA ALA A 32 3.12 10.15 3.88
C ALA A 32 2.11 10.40 5.01
N ASP A 33 0.84 10.17 4.72
CA ASP A 33 -0.27 10.25 5.67
C ASP A 33 -0.64 8.88 6.27
N SER A 34 0.02 7.81 5.79
CA SER A 34 -0.24 6.43 6.17
C SER A 34 0.97 5.53 5.87
N CYS A 35 1.08 4.44 6.61
CA CYS A 35 2.07 3.37 6.40
C CYS A 35 1.37 2.02 6.58
N TYR A 36 1.77 1.00 5.80
CA TYR A 36 1.28 -0.37 5.99
C TYR A 36 2.09 -1.07 7.09
N PHE A 37 3.10 -1.87 6.72
CA PHE A 37 3.98 -2.53 7.69
C PHE A 37 5.10 -1.60 8.18
N ASN A 38 5.68 -0.85 7.25
CA ASN A 38 6.60 0.25 7.53
C ASN A 38 6.34 1.38 6.53
N CYS A 39 6.92 2.55 6.77
CA CYS A 39 6.78 3.70 5.88
C CYS A 39 7.65 3.54 4.61
N ASP A 40 7.24 4.21 3.52
CA ASP A 40 7.85 4.07 2.20
C ASP A 40 9.36 4.42 2.21
N ASP A 41 9.79 5.36 3.05
CA ASP A 41 11.18 5.83 3.17
C ASP A 41 12.11 4.87 3.92
N GLU A 42 11.53 3.83 4.53
CA GLU A 42 12.23 2.71 5.18
C GLU A 42 11.92 1.38 4.50
N SER A 43 11.33 1.40 3.31
CA SER A 43 10.90 0.21 2.57
C SER A 43 11.57 0.12 1.20
N ALA A 44 11.58 -1.08 0.63
CA ALA A 44 11.95 -1.31 -0.77
C ALA A 44 10.81 -2.08 -1.45
N PHE A 45 10.63 -1.86 -2.75
CA PHE A 45 9.58 -2.49 -3.54
C PHE A 45 10.20 -3.42 -4.58
N ILE A 46 9.76 -4.67 -4.59
CA ILE A 46 10.13 -5.68 -5.59
C ILE A 46 8.88 -6.17 -6.32
N PRO A 47 8.99 -6.60 -7.59
CA PRO A 47 7.85 -7.19 -8.29
C PRO A 47 7.29 -8.40 -7.54
N TYR A 48 5.96 -8.54 -7.48
CA TYR A 48 5.30 -9.63 -6.75
C TYR A 48 5.77 -11.02 -7.17
N ALA A 49 5.98 -11.22 -8.49
CA ALA A 49 6.49 -12.48 -9.00
C ALA A 49 7.90 -12.81 -8.48
N ALA A 50 8.77 -11.80 -8.32
CA ALA A 50 10.12 -11.99 -7.79
C ALA A 50 10.13 -12.18 -6.26
N ALA A 51 9.12 -11.64 -5.55
CA ALA A 51 8.97 -11.88 -4.12
C ALA A 51 8.75 -13.36 -3.77
N GLY A 52 8.22 -14.17 -4.70
CA GLY A 52 8.06 -15.61 -4.53
C GLY A 52 9.37 -16.38 -4.34
N ASP A 53 10.50 -15.83 -4.81
CA ASP A 53 11.83 -16.40 -4.59
C ASP A 53 12.41 -16.04 -3.21
N VAL A 54 11.73 -15.17 -2.47
CA VAL A 54 12.17 -14.63 -1.17
C VAL A 54 11.27 -15.11 -0.04
N TRP A 55 9.94 -15.12 -0.23
CA TRP A 55 8.96 -15.57 0.76
C TRP A 55 7.70 -16.17 0.10
N ASP A 56 6.84 -16.80 0.93
CA ASP A 56 5.58 -17.36 0.46
C ASP A 56 4.61 -16.25 0.02
N THR A 57 4.37 -16.19 -1.29
CA THR A 57 3.43 -15.26 -1.92
C THR A 57 2.07 -15.91 -2.22
N LYS A 58 1.76 -17.08 -1.65
CA LYS A 58 0.45 -17.71 -1.81
C LYS A 58 -0.68 -16.88 -1.19
N TYR A 59 -0.41 -16.23 -0.06
CA TYR A 59 -1.39 -15.42 0.66
C TYR A 59 -0.92 -13.96 0.75
N ALA A 60 -1.67 -13.05 0.14
CA ALA A 60 -1.39 -11.62 0.22
C ALA A 60 -1.84 -11.05 1.57
N SER A 61 -0.97 -10.26 2.20
CA SER A 61 -1.26 -9.60 3.48
C SER A 61 -2.08 -8.32 3.32
N VAL A 62 -1.91 -7.61 2.20
CA VAL A 62 -2.61 -6.36 1.86
C VAL A 62 -3.05 -6.42 0.40
N MET A 63 -4.25 -5.95 0.11
CA MET A 63 -4.77 -5.76 -1.25
C MET A 63 -5.19 -4.31 -1.41
N VAL A 64 -4.73 -3.68 -2.49
CA VAL A 64 -5.07 -2.30 -2.84
C VAL A 64 -5.89 -2.31 -4.12
N PHE A 65 -7.01 -1.61 -4.12
CA PHE A 65 -7.88 -1.45 -5.29
C PHE A 65 -8.43 -0.02 -5.31
N GLU A 66 -8.81 0.46 -6.48
CA GLU A 66 -9.38 1.78 -6.66
C GLU A 66 -10.79 1.67 -7.27
N PRO A 67 -11.80 2.37 -6.71
CA PRO A 67 -13.10 2.48 -7.36
C PRO A 67 -12.98 3.34 -8.62
N ILE A 68 -13.76 3.01 -9.66
CA ILE A 68 -13.75 3.76 -10.94
C ILE A 68 -14.05 5.27 -10.79
N ALA A 69 -14.79 5.64 -9.74
CA ALA A 69 -14.97 7.02 -9.32
C ALA A 69 -15.22 7.08 -7.80
N PRO A 70 -14.94 8.21 -7.12
CA PRO A 70 -15.11 8.34 -5.67
C PRO A 70 -16.51 7.97 -5.17
N ALA A 71 -17.56 8.37 -5.91
CA ALA A 71 -18.96 8.07 -5.55
C ALA A 71 -19.28 6.56 -5.45
N PHE A 72 -18.43 5.69 -6.02
CA PHE A 72 -18.61 4.24 -5.99
C PHE A 72 -17.81 3.53 -4.91
N GLU A 73 -17.10 4.25 -4.03
CA GLU A 73 -16.21 3.63 -3.03
C GLU A 73 -16.93 2.59 -2.15
N ALA A 74 -18.06 2.94 -1.55
CA ALA A 74 -18.83 2.02 -0.71
C ALA A 74 -19.31 0.78 -1.48
N ALA A 75 -19.76 0.96 -2.73
CA ALA A 75 -20.19 -0.13 -3.60
C ALA A 75 -18.99 -1.02 -3.99
N ALA A 76 -17.85 -0.44 -4.33
CA ALA A 76 -16.63 -1.15 -4.68
C ALA A 76 -16.11 -1.98 -3.51
N MET A 77 -16.12 -1.46 -2.29
CA MET A 77 -15.74 -2.23 -1.09
C MET A 77 -16.65 -3.45 -0.88
N GLN A 78 -17.97 -3.30 -1.08
CA GLN A 78 -18.91 -4.42 -0.97
C GLN A 78 -18.67 -5.47 -2.06
N GLN A 79 -18.50 -5.03 -3.31
CA GLN A 79 -18.21 -5.90 -4.46
C GLN A 79 -16.88 -6.65 -4.28
N PHE A 80 -15.84 -5.95 -3.83
CA PHE A 80 -14.55 -6.54 -3.52
C PHE A 80 -14.68 -7.64 -2.47
N ARG A 81 -15.29 -7.34 -1.31
CA ARG A 81 -15.48 -8.34 -0.25
C ARG A 81 -16.30 -9.53 -0.75
N ALA A 82 -17.37 -9.31 -1.52
CA ALA A 82 -18.17 -10.39 -2.09
C ALA A 82 -17.38 -11.28 -3.06
N ALA A 83 -16.54 -10.67 -3.91
CA ALA A 83 -15.71 -11.39 -4.86
C ALA A 83 -14.62 -12.25 -4.19
N ILE A 84 -14.04 -11.78 -3.09
CA ILE A 84 -13.07 -12.55 -2.31
C ILE A 84 -13.79 -13.60 -1.46
N ALA A 85 -14.91 -13.26 -0.83
CA ALA A 85 -15.75 -14.17 -0.02
C ALA A 85 -16.17 -15.41 -0.81
N ASN A 86 -16.59 -15.23 -2.06
CA ASN A 86 -16.92 -16.35 -2.94
C ASN A 86 -15.72 -17.28 -3.12
N ARG A 87 -14.53 -16.75 -3.40
CA ARG A 87 -13.31 -17.55 -3.64
C ARG A 87 -12.78 -18.21 -2.36
N GLN A 88 -12.80 -17.50 -1.24
CA GLN A 88 -12.20 -17.91 0.03
C GLN A 88 -13.19 -18.53 1.01
N ARG A 89 -14.46 -18.71 0.60
CA ARG A 89 -15.51 -19.42 1.34
C ARG A 89 -15.81 -18.84 2.73
N PHE A 90 -15.91 -17.52 2.84
CA PHE A 90 -16.42 -16.84 4.04
C PHE A 90 -17.69 -16.03 3.72
N SER A 91 -18.38 -15.52 4.74
CA SER A 91 -19.59 -14.71 4.53
C SER A 91 -19.23 -13.34 3.92
N PRO A 92 -19.88 -12.91 2.82
CA PRO A 92 -19.66 -11.58 2.26
C PRO A 92 -20.09 -10.44 3.21
N SER A 93 -20.85 -10.73 4.27
CA SER A 93 -21.24 -9.77 5.30
C SER A 93 -20.28 -9.72 6.50
N ASP A 94 -19.32 -10.65 6.62
CA ASP A 94 -18.36 -10.64 7.74
C ASP A 94 -17.28 -9.57 7.52
N LYS A 95 -17.48 -8.41 8.14
CA LYS A 95 -16.55 -7.28 8.08
C LYS A 95 -15.21 -7.56 8.80
N ARG A 96 -15.13 -8.59 9.64
CA ARG A 96 -13.90 -8.96 10.37
C ARG A 96 -12.98 -9.85 9.55
N ALA A 97 -13.51 -10.49 8.50
CA ALA A 97 -12.72 -11.32 7.60
C ALA A 97 -11.78 -10.48 6.71
N ILE A 98 -12.23 -9.29 6.30
CA ILE A 98 -11.42 -8.29 5.59
C ILE A 98 -11.77 -6.91 6.11
N THR A 99 -10.85 -6.36 6.90
CA THR A 99 -10.83 -4.95 7.28
C THR A 99 -10.39 -4.14 6.06
N MET A 100 -11.17 -3.14 5.69
CA MET A 100 -10.87 -2.25 4.57
C MET A 100 -10.90 -0.82 5.09
N PHE A 101 -9.91 -0.03 4.69
CA PHE A 101 -9.82 1.39 4.99
C PHE A 101 -9.97 2.16 3.70
N GLY A 102 -10.88 3.14 3.70
CA GLY A 102 -11.25 3.92 2.51
C GLY A 102 -10.91 5.40 2.64
N ARG A 103 -10.97 6.13 1.53
CA ARG A 103 -10.82 7.60 1.55
C ARG A 103 -11.96 8.26 2.32
N GLU A 104 -13.16 7.67 2.30
CA GLU A 104 -14.30 8.20 3.06
C GLU A 104 -14.03 8.28 4.57
N GLU A 105 -13.28 7.32 5.12
CA GLU A 105 -12.89 7.34 6.53
C GLU A 105 -11.84 8.41 6.83
N PHE A 106 -11.00 8.73 5.85
CA PHE A 106 -9.92 9.71 5.97
C PHE A 106 -10.34 11.14 5.61
N ARG A 107 -11.46 11.31 4.89
CA ARG A 107 -11.97 12.59 4.41
C ARG A 107 -12.11 13.65 5.52
N PRO A 108 -12.69 13.37 6.71
CA PRO A 108 -12.83 14.38 7.75
C PRO A 108 -11.49 14.90 8.28
N ILE A 109 -10.45 14.06 8.29
CA ILE A 109 -9.11 14.43 8.73
C ILE A 109 -8.51 15.40 7.72
N MET A 110 -8.61 15.09 6.42
CA MET A 110 -8.09 15.96 5.37
C MET A 110 -8.83 17.29 5.29
N GLU A 111 -10.15 17.29 5.45
CA GLU A 111 -10.97 18.52 5.53
C GLU A 111 -10.53 19.38 6.73
N GLY A 112 -10.33 18.78 7.90
CA GLY A 112 -9.86 19.49 9.09
C GLY A 112 -8.46 20.10 8.92
N ILE A 113 -7.53 19.36 8.31
CA ILE A 113 -6.20 19.88 7.98
C ILE A 113 -6.29 21.04 6.99
N GLY A 114 -7.10 20.90 5.94
CA GLY A 114 -7.31 21.94 4.93
C GLY A 114 -7.81 23.25 5.54
N ILE A 115 -8.87 23.19 6.35
CA ILE A 115 -9.41 24.36 7.07
C ILE A 115 -8.35 24.99 7.97
N GLY A 116 -7.56 24.17 8.68
CA GLY A 116 -6.49 24.65 9.56
C GLY A 116 -5.40 25.40 8.79
N ILE A 117 -5.00 24.92 7.61
CA ILE A 117 -4.03 25.59 6.75
C ILE A 117 -4.60 26.90 6.22
N GLU A 118 -5.84 26.91 5.72
CA GLU A 118 -6.50 28.12 5.21
C GLU A 118 -6.62 29.21 6.29
N ALA A 119 -6.85 28.85 7.55
CA ALA A 119 -6.92 29.80 8.65
C ALA A 119 -5.56 30.38 9.07
N LEU A 120 -4.45 29.70 8.72
CA LEU A 120 -3.08 30.10 9.06
C LEU A 120 -2.37 30.83 7.92
N LEU A 121 -2.94 30.84 6.71
CA LEU A 121 -2.49 31.58 5.53
C LEU A 121 -3.16 32.96 5.45
#